data_AF-A0A832J680-F1
#
_entry.id   AF-A0A832J680-F1
#
_cell.length_a   1.000
_cell.length_b   1.000
_cell.length_c   1.000
_cell.angle_alpha   90.00
_cell.angle_beta   90.00
_cell.angle_gamma   90.00
#
_symmetry.space_group_name_H-M   'P 1'
#
loop_
_entity.id
_entity.type
_entity.pdbx_description
1 polymer ?
#
loop_
_entity_poly.entity_id
_entity_poly.type
_entity_poly.pdbx_seq_one_letter_code
_entity_poly.pdbx_strand_id
1 'polypeptide(L)'
;MTQLNIPTTSIASPITGNDQANTLNGNHLDDLIFAGAGDDTLSGGAGDDILSGGSGLDILYGGAGADVFVIDSGAEQDRIMDFELGTDRIDLSRWGMIYHPSALTITSVTGGATIGFQGNSLQILTEDGSALTAADLTIDNFIF
;
A
#
# COMPACT_ATOMS: atom_id res chain seq x y z
N MET A 1 -22.26 -5.09 -4.45
CA MET A 1 -21.15 -4.37 -5.10
C MET A 1 -20.99 -3.05 -4.36
N THR A 2 -20.05 -2.99 -3.43
CA THR A 2 -19.66 -1.72 -2.80
C THR A 2 -18.80 -0.98 -3.81
N GLN A 3 -19.29 0.16 -4.27
CA GLN A 3 -18.54 1.03 -5.17
C GLN A 3 -17.33 1.55 -4.39
N LEU A 4 -16.13 1.40 -4.94
CA LEU A 4 -14.94 2.08 -4.43
C LEU A 4 -15.19 3.58 -4.58
N ASN A 5 -15.41 4.27 -3.47
CA ASN A 5 -15.67 5.70 -3.46
C ASN A 5 -14.32 6.43 -3.50
N ILE A 6 -13.80 6.68 -4.71
CA ILE A 6 -12.59 7.50 -4.89
C ILE A 6 -12.97 8.94 -4.53
N PRO A 7 -12.33 9.62 -3.55
CA PRO A 7 -12.67 10.97 -3.11
C PRO A 7 -12.30 12.08 -4.13
N THR A 8 -12.74 11.97 -5.38
CA THR A 8 -12.22 12.79 -6.47
C THR A 8 -12.67 14.25 -6.39
N THR A 9 -11.75 15.17 -6.11
CA THR A 9 -11.92 16.57 -6.56
C THR A 9 -10.92 16.98 -7.66
N SER A 10 -9.88 16.18 -7.90
CA SER A 10 -9.09 16.25 -9.13
C SER A 10 -8.23 14.99 -9.34
N ILE A 11 -8.60 14.17 -10.33
CA ILE A 11 -7.83 12.97 -10.71
C ILE A 11 -6.83 13.26 -11.83
N ALA A 12 -5.65 12.68 -11.73
CA ALA A 12 -4.68 12.63 -12.82
C ALA A 12 -5.02 11.52 -13.84
N SER A 13 -4.26 11.47 -14.94
CA SER A 13 -4.32 10.32 -15.84
C SER A 13 -3.57 9.13 -15.22
N PRO A 14 -4.06 7.88 -15.36
CA PRO A 14 -3.37 6.73 -14.80
C PRO A 14 -1.93 6.61 -15.28
N ILE A 15 -1.04 6.29 -14.35
CA ILE A 15 0.38 6.03 -14.60
C ILE A 15 0.53 4.51 -14.63
N THR A 16 1.08 3.98 -15.72
CA THR A 16 1.27 2.54 -15.88
C THR A 16 2.70 2.24 -16.30
N GLY A 17 3.31 1.27 -15.62
CA GLY A 17 4.62 0.74 -15.95
C GLY A 17 4.56 -0.40 -16.97
N ASN A 18 5.50 -1.33 -16.89
CA ASN A 18 5.66 -2.48 -17.76
C ASN A 18 6.29 -3.67 -16.99
N ASP A 19 6.75 -4.70 -17.70
CA ASP A 19 7.33 -5.90 -17.08
C ASP A 19 8.83 -5.74 -16.70
N GLN A 20 9.27 -4.52 -16.39
CA GLN A 20 10.64 -4.19 -15.96
C GLN A 20 10.58 -3.30 -14.73
N ALA A 21 11.66 -3.26 -13.96
CA ALA A 21 11.84 -2.29 -12.89
C ALA A 21 11.61 -0.85 -13.38
N ASN A 22 10.69 -0.16 -12.74
CA ASN A 22 10.23 1.19 -13.07
C ASN A 22 10.39 2.12 -11.88
N THR A 23 10.48 3.42 -12.19
CA THR A 23 10.37 4.49 -11.20
C THR A 23 9.23 5.39 -11.63
N LEU A 24 8.11 5.31 -10.93
CA LEU A 24 6.88 6.02 -11.27
C LEU A 24 6.58 7.05 -10.19
N ASN A 25 6.25 8.27 -10.62
CA ASN A 25 5.96 9.37 -9.72
C ASN A 25 4.65 10.02 -10.15
N GLY A 26 3.69 10.09 -9.23
CA GLY A 26 2.51 10.92 -9.36
C GLY A 26 2.85 12.39 -9.14
N ASN A 27 1.82 13.18 -8.85
CA ASN A 27 1.90 14.62 -8.83
C ASN A 27 1.18 15.21 -7.61
N HIS A 28 0.36 16.24 -7.77
CA HIS A 28 -0.33 16.94 -6.67
C HIS A 28 -1.86 16.71 -6.70
N LEU A 29 -2.27 15.75 -7.52
CA LEU A 29 -3.64 15.37 -7.80
C LEU A 29 -3.76 13.89 -7.43
N ASP A 30 -4.99 13.41 -7.27
CA ASP A 30 -5.25 12.00 -6.99
C ASP A 30 -4.78 11.14 -8.18
N ASP A 31 -3.75 10.32 -7.97
CA ASP A 31 -3.10 9.47 -8.97
C ASP A 31 -3.53 8.01 -8.84
N LEU A 32 -3.60 7.33 -9.98
CA LEU A 32 -3.69 5.87 -10.03
C LEU A 32 -2.41 5.33 -10.66
N ILE A 33 -1.60 4.64 -9.87
CA ILE A 33 -0.27 4.15 -10.28
C ILE A 33 -0.26 2.62 -10.26
N PHE A 34 0.00 2.02 -11.42
CA PHE A 34 0.11 0.56 -11.61
C PHE A 34 1.44 0.23 -12.26
N ALA A 35 2.43 -0.30 -11.52
CA ALA A 35 3.76 -0.47 -12.08
C ALA A 35 3.91 -1.75 -12.93
N GLY A 36 3.31 -2.86 -12.52
CA GLY A 36 3.22 -4.06 -13.35
C GLY A 36 4.07 -5.18 -12.80
N ALA A 37 5.13 -5.56 -13.51
CA ALA A 37 6.03 -6.60 -13.05
C ALA A 37 7.47 -6.09 -13.00
N GLY A 38 8.26 -6.61 -12.05
CA GLY A 38 9.61 -6.14 -11.80
C GLY A 38 9.69 -5.49 -10.42
N ASP A 39 10.92 -5.14 -10.00
CA ASP A 39 11.13 -4.47 -8.72
C ASP A 39 10.94 -2.96 -8.92
N ASP A 40 9.77 -2.44 -8.57
CA ASP A 40 9.36 -1.08 -8.87
C ASP A 40 9.54 -0.12 -7.68
N THR A 41 9.68 1.16 -7.98
CA THR A 41 9.62 2.24 -6.99
C THR A 41 8.56 3.24 -7.38
N LEU A 42 7.54 3.40 -6.54
CA LEU A 42 6.39 4.26 -6.78
C LEU A 42 6.34 5.37 -5.73
N SER A 43 6.00 6.58 -6.16
CA SER A 43 5.65 7.70 -5.28
C SER A 43 4.33 8.30 -5.75
N GLY A 44 3.33 8.37 -4.87
CA GLY A 44 2.02 9.00 -5.15
C GLY A 44 2.16 10.51 -5.27
N GLY A 45 2.69 11.15 -4.23
CA GLY A 45 3.01 12.56 -4.23
C GLY A 45 2.12 13.31 -3.25
N ALA A 46 1.24 14.17 -3.74
CA ALA A 46 0.18 14.75 -2.92
C ALA A 46 -1.17 14.48 -3.57
N GLY A 47 -2.22 14.38 -2.76
CA GLY A 47 -3.53 13.92 -3.25
C GLY A 47 -3.85 12.56 -2.63
N ASP A 48 -5.07 12.07 -2.87
CA ASP A 48 -5.47 10.75 -2.37
C ASP A 48 -5.14 9.70 -3.45
N ASP A 49 -4.02 9.00 -3.31
CA ASP A 49 -3.46 8.15 -4.35
C ASP A 49 -3.81 6.67 -4.19
N ILE A 50 -3.82 5.94 -5.31
CA ILE A 50 -3.94 4.48 -5.33
C ILE A 50 -2.70 3.89 -6.00
N LEU A 51 -1.89 3.15 -5.24
CA LEU A 51 -0.62 2.59 -5.67
C LEU A 51 -0.66 1.06 -5.69
N SER A 52 -0.26 0.46 -6.80
CA SER A 52 -0.07 -0.99 -6.97
C SER A 52 1.27 -1.22 -7.66
N GLY A 53 2.22 -1.80 -6.93
CA GLY A 53 3.51 -2.21 -7.49
C GLY A 53 3.33 -3.37 -8.47
N GLY A 54 2.64 -4.41 -8.02
CA GLY A 54 2.28 -5.56 -8.84
C GLY A 54 3.12 -6.76 -8.42
N SER A 55 3.78 -7.44 -9.35
CA SER A 55 4.64 -8.57 -9.00
C SER A 55 6.11 -8.17 -8.98
N GLY A 56 6.82 -8.51 -7.91
CA GLY A 56 8.22 -8.17 -7.72
C GLY A 56 8.45 -7.77 -6.28
N LEU A 57 9.63 -7.22 -5.98
CA LEU A 57 9.86 -6.52 -4.71
C LEU A 57 9.69 -5.02 -4.94
N ASP A 58 8.56 -4.48 -4.48
CA ASP A 58 8.22 -3.08 -4.71
C ASP A 58 8.48 -2.18 -3.49
N ILE A 59 8.81 -0.92 -3.77
CA ILE A 59 8.94 0.14 -2.78
C ILE A 59 7.91 1.22 -3.08
N LEU A 60 7.01 1.45 -2.14
CA LEU A 60 5.86 2.34 -2.28
C LEU A 60 5.97 3.50 -1.29
N TYR A 61 5.78 4.72 -1.79
CA TYR A 61 5.62 5.94 -1.02
C TYR A 61 4.27 6.55 -1.37
N GLY A 62 3.36 6.71 -0.40
CA GLY A 62 2.08 7.37 -0.63
C GLY A 62 2.30 8.87 -0.84
N GLY A 63 3.02 9.48 0.09
CA GLY A 63 3.18 10.91 0.18
C GLY A 63 2.09 11.52 1.06
N ALA A 64 1.53 12.65 0.64
CA ALA A 64 0.59 13.41 1.44
C ALA A 64 -0.85 13.23 0.94
N GLY A 65 -1.74 12.76 1.79
CA GLY A 65 -3.14 12.54 1.44
C GLY A 65 -3.60 11.20 2.00
N ALA A 66 -4.83 10.80 1.71
CA ALA A 66 -5.36 9.52 2.13
C ALA A 66 -5.10 8.45 1.07
N ASP A 67 -3.99 7.73 1.22
CA ASP A 67 -3.51 6.82 0.20
C ASP A 67 -4.01 5.38 0.40
N VAL A 68 -4.13 4.66 -0.73
CA VAL A 68 -4.46 3.24 -0.75
C VAL A 68 -3.35 2.45 -1.43
N PHE A 69 -2.69 1.61 -0.64
CA PHE A 69 -1.67 0.69 -1.13
C PHE A 69 -2.30 -0.67 -1.42
N VAL A 70 -2.31 -1.04 -2.69
CA VAL A 70 -2.86 -2.29 -3.18
C VAL A 70 -1.74 -3.31 -3.31
N ILE A 71 -1.78 -4.31 -2.44
CA ILE A 71 -0.69 -5.29 -2.33
C ILE A 71 -1.13 -6.58 -3.01
N ASP A 72 -0.40 -6.95 -4.06
CA ASP A 72 -0.61 -8.21 -4.76
C ASP A 72 -0.12 -9.39 -3.91
N SER A 73 -0.60 -10.60 -4.21
CA SER A 73 -0.08 -11.80 -3.56
C SER A 73 1.23 -12.21 -4.22
N GLY A 74 2.20 -12.61 -3.39
CA GLY A 74 3.56 -12.85 -3.84
C GLY A 74 4.43 -13.44 -2.73
N ALA A 75 5.53 -14.05 -3.13
CA ALA A 75 6.55 -14.53 -2.19
C ALA A 75 7.55 -13.44 -1.80
N GLU A 76 7.63 -12.38 -2.60
CA GLU A 76 8.43 -11.19 -2.35
C GLU A 76 7.70 -10.27 -1.35
N GLN A 77 8.47 -9.47 -0.63
CA GLN A 77 7.96 -8.61 0.43
C GLN A 77 8.06 -7.16 -0.01
N ASP A 78 6.92 -6.59 -0.40
CA ASP A 78 6.81 -5.17 -0.68
C ASP A 78 7.05 -4.33 0.57
N ARG A 79 7.40 -3.07 0.33
CA ARG A 79 7.66 -2.09 1.39
C ARG A 79 6.86 -0.81 1.15
N ILE A 80 6.00 -0.47 2.09
CA ILE A 80 5.47 0.89 2.22
C ILE A 80 6.39 1.64 3.16
N MET A 81 6.84 2.82 2.76
CA MET A 81 7.95 3.51 3.43
C MET A 81 7.53 4.69 4.31
N ASP A 82 6.29 5.17 4.16
CA ASP A 82 5.78 6.40 4.76
C ASP A 82 4.33 6.29 5.25
N PHE A 83 3.91 5.09 5.69
CA PHE A 83 2.52 4.83 6.09
C PHE A 83 2.04 5.77 7.22
N GLU A 84 0.97 6.54 6.98
CA GLU A 84 0.34 7.40 7.97
C GLU A 84 -0.88 6.69 8.62
N LEU A 85 -0.75 6.38 9.91
CA LEU A 85 -1.82 5.75 10.68
C LEU A 85 -3.07 6.61 10.74
N GLY A 86 -4.21 6.01 10.37
CA GLY A 86 -5.52 6.66 10.45
C GLY A 86 -5.87 7.52 9.24
N THR A 87 -4.89 7.73 8.34
CA THR A 87 -5.07 8.37 7.05
C THR A 87 -5.01 7.31 5.93
N ASP A 88 -3.93 6.54 5.88
CA ASP A 88 -3.68 5.56 4.83
C ASP A 88 -4.36 4.22 5.07
N ARG A 89 -4.56 3.48 3.97
CA ARG A 89 -5.17 2.15 3.99
C ARG A 89 -4.42 1.16 3.11
N ILE A 90 -4.46 -0.10 3.52
CA ILE A 90 -3.80 -1.20 2.81
C ILE A 90 -4.88 -2.15 2.29
N ASP A 91 -4.91 -2.36 0.98
CA ASP A 91 -5.78 -3.34 0.34
C ASP A 91 -5.07 -4.69 0.21
N LEU A 92 -5.55 -5.65 1.00
CA LEU A 92 -5.08 -7.04 1.04
C LEU A 92 -6.09 -8.00 0.41
N SER A 93 -7.09 -7.52 -0.33
CA SER A 93 -8.11 -8.35 -0.99
C SER A 93 -7.52 -9.41 -1.93
N ARG A 94 -6.30 -9.20 -2.41
CA ARG A 94 -5.55 -10.14 -3.27
C ARG A 94 -4.80 -11.23 -2.52
N TRP A 95 -4.73 -11.17 -1.19
CA TRP A 95 -4.08 -12.19 -0.36
C TRP A 95 -5.01 -13.36 0.00
N GLY A 96 -6.29 -13.29 -0.41
CA GLY A 96 -7.29 -14.33 -0.21
C GLY A 96 -8.40 -13.93 0.77
N MET A 97 -9.03 -14.90 1.42
CA MET A 97 -10.18 -14.68 2.29
C MET A 97 -9.74 -14.19 3.67
N ILE A 98 -9.46 -12.90 3.78
CA ILE A 98 -9.26 -12.19 5.05
C ILE A 98 -10.55 -11.44 5.37
N TYR A 99 -11.03 -11.52 6.61
CA TYR A 99 -12.26 -10.80 7.02
C TYR A 99 -12.05 -9.90 8.22
N HIS A 100 -10.89 -9.99 8.86
CA HIS A 100 -10.54 -9.24 10.05
C HIS A 100 -9.01 -9.25 10.24
N PRO A 101 -8.39 -8.17 10.76
CA PRO A 101 -6.94 -8.10 10.98
C PRO A 101 -6.40 -9.17 11.93
N SER A 102 -7.24 -9.75 12.78
CA SER A 102 -6.85 -10.87 13.67
C SER A 102 -6.45 -12.14 12.93
N ALA A 103 -6.74 -12.25 11.63
CA ALA A 103 -6.23 -13.33 10.79
C ALA A 103 -4.79 -13.09 10.33
N LEU A 104 -4.29 -11.85 10.44
CA LEU A 104 -2.94 -11.45 10.05
C LEU A 104 -1.96 -11.73 11.17
N THR A 105 -0.72 -12.06 10.80
CA THR A 105 0.42 -12.00 11.72
C THR A 105 1.04 -10.63 11.62
N ILE A 106 1.05 -9.86 12.72
CA ILE A 106 1.63 -8.52 12.79
C ILE A 106 2.81 -8.58 13.76
N THR A 107 4.00 -8.32 13.24
CA THR A 107 5.25 -8.29 14.02
C THR A 107 5.81 -6.88 13.97
N SER A 108 5.93 -6.23 15.13
CA SER A 108 6.51 -4.90 15.22
C SER A 108 7.98 -4.90 14.80
N VAL A 109 8.39 -3.87 14.07
CA VAL A 109 9.79 -3.61 13.70
C VAL A 109 10.14 -2.16 14.02
N THR A 110 11.42 -1.82 13.96
CA THR A 110 11.85 -0.41 14.11
C THR A 110 11.16 0.43 13.04
N GLY A 111 10.39 1.43 13.47
CA GLY A 111 9.70 2.36 12.58
C GLY A 111 8.49 1.78 11.84
N GLY A 112 7.97 0.62 12.24
CA GLY A 112 6.70 0.14 11.68
C GLY A 112 6.35 -1.30 12.06
N ALA A 113 5.86 -2.08 11.10
CA ALA A 113 5.51 -3.49 11.29
C ALA A 113 5.73 -4.33 10.03
N THR A 114 5.85 -5.64 10.22
CA THR A 114 5.67 -6.64 9.17
C THR A 114 4.30 -7.29 9.33
N ILE A 115 3.51 -7.27 8.26
CA ILE A 115 2.20 -7.92 8.14
C ILE A 115 2.40 -9.20 7.32
N GLY A 116 1.76 -10.30 7.71
CA GLY A 116 1.85 -11.57 6.99
C GLY A 116 0.56 -12.38 7.01
N PHE A 117 0.31 -13.10 5.92
CA PHE A 117 -0.82 -14.01 5.78
C PHE A 117 -0.54 -15.10 4.74
N GLN A 118 -0.64 -16.37 5.15
CA GLN A 118 -0.51 -17.55 4.27
C GLN A 118 0.71 -17.56 3.34
N GLY A 119 1.83 -16.98 3.78
CA GLY A 119 3.08 -16.90 3.01
C GLY A 119 3.33 -15.56 2.32
N ASN A 120 2.29 -14.73 2.16
CA ASN A 120 2.45 -13.33 1.73
C ASN A 120 2.99 -12.49 2.89
N SER A 121 3.75 -11.44 2.57
CA SER A 121 4.27 -10.51 3.55
C SER A 121 4.39 -9.10 2.99
N LEU A 122 4.17 -8.11 3.85
CA LEU A 122 4.32 -6.70 3.59
C LEU A 122 5.08 -6.08 4.77
N GLN A 123 6.10 -5.29 4.49
CA GLN A 123 6.68 -4.40 5.49
C GLN A 123 6.10 -3.01 5.32
N ILE A 124 5.70 -2.40 6.44
CA ILE A 124 5.30 -1.01 6.48
C ILE A 124 6.22 -0.28 7.45
N LEU A 125 6.70 0.88 7.03
CA LEU A 125 7.36 1.87 7.87
C LEU A 125 6.45 3.09 7.94
N THR A 126 6.35 3.71 9.11
CA THR A 126 5.55 4.91 9.29
C THR A 126 6.34 6.15 8.93
N GLU A 127 5.65 7.19 8.47
CA GLU A 127 6.24 8.49 8.18
C GLU A 127 6.98 9.08 9.41
N ASP A 128 6.40 8.90 10.60
CA ASP A 128 6.93 9.42 11.87
C ASP A 128 8.02 8.55 12.51
N GLY A 129 8.31 7.38 11.93
CA GLY A 129 9.29 6.42 12.44
C GLY A 129 8.87 5.70 13.73
N SER A 130 7.59 5.75 14.10
CA SER A 130 7.02 4.97 15.20
C SER A 130 6.91 3.49 14.86
N ALA A 131 7.17 2.62 15.84
CA ALA A 131 6.90 1.20 15.67
C ALA A 131 5.39 0.92 15.76
N LEU A 132 4.90 -0.03 14.96
CA LEU A 132 3.49 -0.43 14.94
C LEU A 132 3.30 -1.81 15.54
N THR A 133 2.19 -2.00 16.24
CA THR A 133 1.77 -3.27 16.82
C THR A 133 0.43 -3.73 16.26
N ALA A 134 0.03 -4.95 16.59
CA ALA A 134 -1.29 -5.47 16.23
C ALA A 134 -2.45 -4.67 16.85
N ALA A 135 -2.21 -3.89 17.91
CA ALA A 135 -3.23 -3.04 18.52
C ALA A 135 -3.45 -1.72 17.76
N ASP A 136 -2.40 -1.25 17.07
CA ASP A 136 -2.45 0.00 16.30
C ASP A 136 -3.10 -0.20 14.92
N LEU A 137 -2.94 -1.40 14.35
CA LEU A 137 -3.47 -1.80 13.04
C LEU A 137 -4.85 -2.46 13.18
N THR A 138 -5.88 -1.63 13.12
CA THR A 138 -7.29 -2.03 13.27
C THR A 138 -7.96 -2.27 11.92
N ILE A 139 -9.24 -2.67 11.93
CA ILE A 139 -10.01 -2.93 10.71
C ILE A 139 -10.06 -1.72 9.77
N ASP A 140 -9.98 -0.50 10.30
CA ASP A 140 -10.09 0.72 9.50
C ASP A 140 -8.86 0.93 8.60
N ASN A 141 -7.69 0.39 9.00
CA ASN A 141 -6.45 0.46 8.23
C ASN A 141 -6.44 -0.48 7.01
N PHE A 142 -7.41 -1.39 6.88
CA PHE A 142 -7.40 -2.42 5.85
C PHE A 142 -8.63 -2.38 4.94
N ILE A 143 -8.43 -2.89 3.73
CA ILE A 143 -9.47 -3.29 2.78
C ILE A 143 -9.26 -4.79 2.53
N PHE A 144 -10.35 -5.55 2.56
CA PHE A 144 -10.39 -7.00 2.34
C PHE A 144 -11.45 -7.37 1.30
#